data_AF-A0A2T4WBV1-F1
#
_entry.id   AF-A0A2T4WBV1-F1
#
_cell.length_a   1.000
_cell.length_b   1.000
_cell.length_c   1.000
_cell.angle_alpha   90.00
_cell.angle_beta   90.00
_cell.angle_gamma   90.00
#
_symmetry.space_group_name_H-M   'P 1'
#
loop_
_entity.id
_entity.type
_entity.pdbx_description
1 polymer ?
#
loop_
_entity_poly.entity_id
_entity_poly.type
_entity_poly.pdbx_seq_one_letter_code
_entity_poly.pdbx_strand_id
1 'polypeptide(L)'
;MSFTNLINKNAKAEYFYRVSEFLMVFGKEKKSFSTTKDFKGDNLPKLRIEAEEYLAERQKGIEERGHFYDAKLVPPDTKISMEAEHSAYSIHLILVVDSANEEEENILYGEDAETIEESESVEKLIYQELGFEPLPH
;
A
#
# COMPACT_ATOMS: atom_id res chain seq x y z
N MET A 1 6.15 18.67 15.93
CA MET A 1 5.91 19.90 15.14
C MET A 1 4.41 20.10 15.06
N SER A 2 3.89 21.34 15.01
CA SER A 2 2.43 21.58 14.98
C SER A 2 1.84 21.26 13.60
N PHE A 3 0.80 20.43 13.56
CA PHE A 3 0.08 19.93 12.38
C PHE A 3 -0.43 21.02 11.43
N THR A 4 -0.70 22.22 11.95
CA THR A 4 -1.11 23.39 11.17
C THR A 4 -0.04 23.86 10.17
N ASN A 5 1.22 23.48 10.36
CA ASN A 5 2.32 23.79 9.43
C ASN A 5 2.39 22.84 8.22
N LEU A 6 1.76 21.67 8.26
CA LEU A 6 1.73 20.73 7.12
C LEU A 6 0.74 21.23 6.05
N ILE A 7 -0.42 21.70 6.51
CA ILE A 7 -1.57 22.11 5.68
C ILE A 7 -1.28 23.43 4.92
N ASN A 8 -0.66 24.43 5.57
CA ASN A 8 -0.40 25.73 4.93
C ASN A 8 0.81 25.76 3.96
N LYS A 9 1.63 24.70 3.91
CA LYS A 9 2.83 24.67 3.06
C LYS A 9 2.59 24.11 1.65
N ASN A 10 1.45 23.46 1.41
CA ASN A 10 1.29 22.50 0.32
C ASN A 10 0.15 22.81 -0.65
N ALA A 11 0.06 24.05 -1.15
CA ALA A 11 -0.85 24.41 -2.27
C ALA A 11 -0.56 23.68 -3.61
N LYS A 12 0.30 22.65 -3.59
CA LYS A 12 0.73 21.81 -4.73
C LYS A 12 0.84 20.32 -4.35
N ALA A 13 0.37 19.89 -3.17
CA ALA A 13 0.44 18.47 -2.83
C ALA A 13 -0.48 17.66 -3.76
N GLU A 14 0.04 16.55 -4.26
CA GLU A 14 -0.72 15.54 -4.97
C GLU A 14 -1.04 14.40 -4.00
N TYR A 15 -2.28 13.92 -4.00
CA TYR A 15 -2.75 12.86 -3.11
C TYR A 15 -3.12 11.64 -3.95
N PHE A 16 -2.60 10.48 -3.57
CA PHE A 16 -2.90 9.24 -4.28
C PHE A 16 -2.79 8.02 -3.37
N TYR A 17 -3.28 6.87 -3.84
CA TYR A 17 -3.15 5.61 -3.10
C TYR A 17 -2.09 4.73 -3.71
N ARG A 18 -1.38 3.98 -2.87
CA ARG A 18 -0.36 3.01 -3.25
C ARG A 18 -0.68 1.69 -2.58
N VAL A 19 -0.70 0.61 -3.35
CA VAL A 19 -0.66 -0.75 -2.80
C VAL A 19 0.75 -1.28 -2.94
N SER A 20 1.37 -1.63 -1.82
CA SER A 20 2.73 -2.15 -1.75
C SER A 20 2.70 -3.59 -1.26
N GLU A 21 3.31 -4.48 -2.03
CA GLU A 21 3.45 -5.90 -1.70
C GLU A 21 4.92 -6.21 -1.46
N PHE A 22 5.21 -6.86 -0.35
CA PHE A 22 6.54 -7.35 -0.02
C PHE A 22 6.50 -8.86 0.23
N LEU A 23 7.44 -9.58 -0.36
CA LEU A 23 7.50 -11.03 -0.25
C LEU A 23 8.95 -11.50 -0.14
N MET A 24 9.24 -12.20 0.95
CA MET A 24 10.56 -12.71 1.29
C MET A 24 10.56 -14.23 1.32
N VAL A 25 11.44 -14.87 0.56
CA VAL A 25 11.74 -16.30 0.69
C VAL A 25 12.97 -16.49 1.55
N PHE A 26 12.84 -17.35 2.57
CA PHE A 26 13.95 -17.81 3.37
C PHE A 26 14.41 -19.17 2.84
N GLY A 27 15.70 -19.28 2.55
CA GLY A 27 16.35 -20.48 2.03
C GLY A 27 17.87 -20.32 2.08
N LYS A 28 18.62 -21.10 1.29
CA LYS A 28 20.09 -20.95 1.18
C LYS A 28 20.51 -19.56 0.69
N GLU A 29 19.67 -18.92 -0.12
CA GLU A 29 19.79 -17.52 -0.51
C GLU A 29 18.51 -16.78 -0.13
N LYS A 30 18.65 -15.68 0.62
CA LYS A 30 17.54 -14.80 0.97
C LYS A 30 17.16 -14.00 -0.28
N LYS A 31 15.93 -14.16 -0.78
CA LYS A 31 15.40 -13.39 -1.90
C LYS A 31 14.19 -12.60 -1.45
N SER A 32 14.17 -11.31 -1.78
CA SER A 32 13.04 -10.41 -1.52
C SER A 32 12.53 -9.85 -2.84
N PHE A 33 11.22 -9.78 -2.96
CA PHE A 33 10.52 -9.20 -4.08
C PHE A 33 9.57 -8.15 -3.52
N SER A 34 9.54 -6.98 -4.14
CA SER A 34 8.57 -5.95 -3.87
C SER A 34 7.88 -5.54 -5.16
N THR A 35 6.59 -5.26 -5.08
CA THR A 35 5.86 -4.61 -6.16
C THR A 35 4.98 -3.53 -5.58
N THR A 36 4.90 -2.41 -6.28
CA THR A 36 4.05 -1.29 -5.91
C THR A 36 3.15 -0.94 -7.08
N LYS A 37 1.91 -0.56 -6.78
CA LYS A 37 0.96 -0.03 -7.75
C LYS A 37 0.35 1.24 -7.21
N ASP A 38 0.56 2.34 -7.93
CA ASP A 38 0.04 3.66 -7.60
C ASP A 38 -1.27 3.91 -8.36
N PHE A 39 -2.25 4.47 -7.66
CA PHE A 39 -3.58 4.85 -8.12
C PHE A 39 -3.67 6.38 -8.06
N LYS A 40 -3.28 7.05 -9.15
CA LYS A 40 -3.24 8.52 -9.28
C LYS A 40 -4.41 9.06 -10.10
N GLY A 41 -4.89 10.24 -9.77
CA GLY A 41 -5.98 10.93 -10.48
C GLY A 41 -6.72 11.95 -9.62
N ASP A 42 -7.78 12.54 -10.18
CA ASP A 42 -8.44 13.70 -9.55
C ASP A 42 -9.54 13.34 -8.53
N ASN A 43 -9.98 12.07 -8.48
CA ASN A 43 -11.08 11.62 -7.62
C ASN A 43 -10.57 10.65 -6.56
N LEU A 44 -10.11 11.20 -5.44
CA LEU A 44 -9.48 10.44 -4.37
C LEU A 44 -10.40 9.32 -3.80
N PRO A 45 -11.70 9.54 -3.50
CA PRO A 45 -12.58 8.46 -3.08
C PRO A 45 -12.68 7.30 -4.08
N LYS A 46 -12.71 7.60 -5.39
CA LYS A 46 -12.73 6.55 -6.42
C LYS A 46 -11.41 5.77 -6.44
N LEU A 47 -10.28 6.46 -6.31
CA LEU A 47 -8.96 5.82 -6.27
C LEU A 47 -8.80 4.92 -5.03
N ARG A 48 -9.38 5.31 -3.89
CA ARG A 48 -9.42 4.48 -2.68
C ARG A 48 -10.10 3.15 -2.95
N ILE A 49 -11.28 3.17 -3.57
CA ILE A 49 -12.06 1.97 -3.90
C ILE A 49 -11.28 1.09 -4.89
N GLU A 50 -10.70 1.67 -5.95
CA GLU A 50 -9.89 0.91 -6.91
C GLU A 50 -8.66 0.26 -6.25
N ALA A 51 -8.03 0.95 -5.29
CA ALA A 51 -6.92 0.41 -4.52
C ALA A 51 -7.36 -0.73 -3.58
N GLU A 52 -8.55 -0.65 -2.97
CA GLU A 52 -9.14 -1.75 -2.18
C GLU A 52 -9.47 -2.97 -3.02
N GLU A 53 -10.09 -2.76 -4.18
CA GLU A 53 -10.43 -3.85 -5.09
C GLU A 53 -9.15 -4.59 -5.53
N TYR A 54 -8.09 -3.83 -5.84
CA TYR A 54 -6.79 -4.41 -6.13
C TYR A 54 -6.21 -5.12 -4.91
N LEU A 55 -6.19 -4.50 -3.72
CA LEU A 55 -5.72 -5.11 -2.47
C LEU A 55 -6.39 -6.47 -2.23
N ALA A 56 -7.72 -6.52 -2.34
CA ALA A 56 -8.53 -7.72 -2.17
C ALA A 56 -8.20 -8.78 -3.22
N GLU A 57 -8.02 -8.41 -4.49
CA GLU A 57 -7.56 -9.31 -5.56
C GLU A 57 -6.21 -9.95 -5.19
N ARG A 58 -5.26 -9.14 -4.70
CA ARG A 58 -3.92 -9.60 -4.32
C ARG A 58 -3.95 -10.52 -3.11
N GLN A 59 -4.70 -10.17 -2.06
CA GLN A 59 -4.90 -11.01 -0.88
C GLN A 59 -5.51 -12.36 -1.24
N LYS A 60 -6.61 -12.35 -2.00
CA LYS A 60 -7.24 -13.57 -2.49
C LYS A 60 -6.27 -14.40 -3.33
N GLY A 61 -5.48 -13.76 -4.19
CA GLY A 61 -4.44 -14.42 -4.97
C GLY A 61 -3.38 -15.10 -4.09
N ILE A 62 -2.99 -14.50 -2.96
CA ILE A 62 -2.04 -15.08 -2.00
C ILE A 62 -2.68 -16.27 -1.26
N GLU A 63 -3.93 -16.11 -0.80
CA GLU A 63 -4.69 -17.14 -0.07
C GLU A 63 -4.96 -18.37 -0.94
N GLU A 64 -5.48 -18.18 -2.15
CA GLU A 64 -5.83 -19.26 -3.08
C GLU A 64 -4.61 -20.03 -3.58
N ARG A 65 -3.44 -19.37 -3.65
CA ARG A 65 -2.18 -20.01 -4.06
C ARG A 65 -1.57 -20.87 -2.95
N GLY A 66 -2.08 -20.79 -1.72
CA GLY A 66 -1.76 -21.74 -0.65
C GLY A 66 -0.26 -21.78 -0.32
N HIS A 67 0.35 -20.60 -0.24
CA HIS A 67 1.79 -20.34 -0.31
C HIS A 67 2.29 -20.26 -1.77
N PHE A 68 2.91 -19.14 -2.15
CA PHE A 68 3.77 -18.90 -3.33
C PHE A 68 3.33 -17.92 -4.43
N TYR A 69 4.37 -17.16 -4.81
CA TYR A 69 4.57 -16.18 -5.85
C TYR A 69 3.78 -16.39 -7.14
N ASP A 70 3.44 -15.25 -7.76
CA ASP A 70 3.05 -15.19 -9.16
C ASP A 70 4.16 -15.75 -10.05
N ALA A 71 3.92 -16.91 -10.65
CA ALA A 71 4.84 -17.61 -11.55
C ALA A 71 5.26 -16.76 -12.78
N LYS A 72 4.64 -15.60 -13.02
CA LYS A 72 5.00 -14.67 -14.11
C LYS A 72 6.22 -13.78 -13.81
N LEU A 73 6.66 -13.66 -12.57
CA LEU A 73 7.83 -12.83 -12.18
C LEU A 73 9.07 -13.65 -11.80
N VAL A 74 8.98 -14.97 -11.88
CA VAL A 74 10.08 -15.89 -11.57
C VAL A 74 10.73 -16.31 -12.88
N PRO A 75 12.02 -16.03 -13.12
CA PRO A 75 12.72 -16.51 -14.32
C PRO A 75 12.56 -18.03 -14.46
N PRO A 76 12.37 -18.54 -15.70
CA PRO A 76 12.06 -19.96 -15.95
C PRO A 76 13.11 -20.94 -15.39
N ASP A 77 14.31 -20.45 -15.08
CA ASP A 77 15.44 -21.23 -14.59
C ASP A 77 15.47 -21.33 -13.05
N THR A 78 14.52 -20.71 -12.37
CA THR A 78 14.48 -20.68 -10.91
C THR A 78 13.89 -21.97 -10.38
N LYS A 79 14.75 -22.87 -9.90
CA LYS A 79 14.33 -24.03 -9.09
C LYS A 79 13.81 -23.53 -7.73
N ILE A 80 12.51 -23.27 -7.63
CA ILE A 80 11.84 -23.13 -6.34
C ILE A 80 11.79 -24.55 -5.77
N SER A 81 12.67 -24.88 -4.81
CA SER A 81 12.63 -26.18 -4.15
C SER A 81 11.35 -26.26 -3.31
N MET A 82 10.75 -27.45 -3.26
CA MET A 82 9.62 -27.75 -2.37
C MET A 82 9.99 -27.71 -0.87
N GLU A 83 11.16 -27.15 -0.51
CA GLU A 83 11.60 -26.88 0.87
C GLU A 83 11.30 -25.44 1.32
N ALA A 84 10.42 -24.73 0.59
CA ALA A 84 10.03 -23.36 0.89
C ALA A 84 9.04 -23.29 2.08
N GLU A 85 9.38 -23.88 3.22
CA GLU A 85 8.57 -23.80 4.45
C GLU A 85 8.64 -22.41 5.13
N HIS A 86 9.35 -21.46 4.54
CA HIS A 86 9.60 -20.15 5.14
C HIS A 86 9.49 -19.06 4.07
N SER A 87 8.32 -18.48 3.92
CA SER A 87 8.14 -17.20 3.21
C SER A 87 7.30 -16.25 4.05
N ALA A 88 7.72 -14.99 4.17
CA ALA A 88 6.94 -13.93 4.80
C ALA A 88 6.40 -13.00 3.72
N TYR A 89 5.14 -12.59 3.83
CA TYR A 89 4.54 -11.59 2.97
C TYR A 89 3.94 -10.46 3.80
N SER A 90 3.93 -9.26 3.24
CA SER A 90 3.09 -8.17 3.71
C SER A 90 2.49 -7.46 2.51
N ILE A 91 1.28 -6.94 2.70
CA ILE A 91 0.61 -6.11 1.71
C ILE A 91 0.04 -4.90 2.44
N HIS A 92 0.41 -3.71 2.00
CA HIS A 92 -0.01 -2.46 2.60
C HIS A 92 -0.84 -1.66 1.61
N LEU A 93 -1.88 -1.02 2.12
CA LEU A 93 -2.53 0.09 1.45
C LEU A 93 -2.05 1.38 2.08
N ILE A 94 -1.63 2.33 1.26
CA ILE A 94 -0.95 3.54 1.69
C ILE A 94 -1.63 4.73 1.03
N LEU A 95 -1.95 5.76 1.80
CA LEU A 95 -2.23 7.10 1.31
C LEU A 95 -0.92 7.89 1.22
N VAL A 96 -0.59 8.35 0.03
CA VAL A 96 0.62 9.12 -0.24
C VAL A 96 0.26 10.60 -0.38
N VAL A 97 0.95 11.44 0.39
CA VAL A 97 0.94 12.90 0.26
C VAL A 97 2.25 13.30 -0.40
N ASP A 98 2.21 13.53 -1.71
CA ASP A 98 3.38 13.91 -2.50
C ASP A 98 3.47 15.44 -2.57
N SER A 99 4.44 16.00 -1.87
CA SER A 99 4.72 17.43 -1.86
C SER A 99 6.06 17.71 -2.54
N ALA A 100 6.29 18.96 -2.95
CA ALA A 100 7.47 19.35 -3.74
C ALA A 100 8.85 18.97 -3.16
N ASN A 101 8.93 18.58 -1.88
CA ASN A 101 10.17 18.21 -1.22
C ASN A 101 10.18 16.78 -0.64
N GLU A 102 9.03 16.11 -0.52
CA GLU A 102 8.91 14.82 0.19
C GLU A 102 7.56 14.12 -0.09
N GLU A 103 7.61 12.79 -0.22
CA GLU A 103 6.44 11.89 -0.13
C GLU A 103 6.25 11.47 1.33
N GLU A 104 5.07 11.72 1.89
CA GLU A 104 4.66 11.21 3.21
C GLU A 104 3.69 10.04 3.02
N GLU A 105 4.02 8.89 3.61
CA GLU A 105 3.24 7.66 3.51
C GLU A 105 2.42 7.43 4.79
N ASN A 106 1.11 7.28 4.62
CA ASN A 106 0.16 7.00 5.71
C ASN A 106 -0.47 5.63 5.48
N ILE A 107 -0.16 4.65 6.33
CA ILE A 107 -0.57 3.25 6.12
C ILE A 107 -2.00 3.05 6.62
N LEU A 108 -2.90 2.72 5.70
CA LEU A 108 -4.33 2.50 5.95
C LEU A 108 -4.68 1.01 6.12
N TYR A 109 -3.76 0.11 5.78
CA TYR A 109 -3.94 -1.34 5.97
C TYR A 109 -2.59 -2.04 6.09
N GLY A 110 -2.53 -3.08 6.92
CA GLY A 110 -1.40 -4.02 6.99
C GLY A 110 -0.38 -3.72 8.09
N GLU A 111 -0.67 -2.75 8.96
CA GLU A 111 0.08 -2.43 10.18
C GLU A 111 -0.80 -2.60 11.43
N ASP A 112 -0.31 -2.18 12.60
CA ASP A 112 -1.07 -2.18 13.84
C ASP A 112 -2.21 -1.15 13.84
N ALA A 113 -3.20 -1.36 14.73
CA ALA A 113 -4.42 -0.56 14.75
C ALA A 113 -4.20 0.92 15.12
N GLU A 114 -3.16 1.25 15.91
CA GLU A 114 -2.87 2.63 16.30
C GLU A 114 -2.34 3.42 15.09
N THR A 115 -1.38 2.82 14.36
CA THR A 115 -0.86 3.39 13.10
C THR A 115 -1.96 3.60 12.06
N ILE A 116 -2.89 2.66 11.96
CA ILE A 116 -4.03 2.75 11.02
C ILE A 116 -4.99 3.87 11.45
N GLU A 117 -5.37 3.96 12.73
CA GLU A 117 -6.29 4.99 13.23
C GLU A 117 -5.76 6.42 13.01
N GLU A 118 -4.46 6.62 13.23
CA GLU A 118 -3.78 7.89 12.93
C GLU A 118 -3.84 8.21 11.43
N SER A 119 -3.52 7.23 10.58
CA SER A 119 -3.52 7.39 9.11
C SER A 119 -4.93 7.65 8.55
N GLU A 120 -5.96 6.99 9.08
CA GLU A 120 -7.36 7.25 8.72
C GLU A 120 -7.81 8.66 9.13
N SER A 121 -7.29 9.17 10.25
CA SER A 121 -7.55 10.54 10.67
C SER A 121 -6.95 11.55 9.70
N VAL A 122 -5.75 11.28 9.16
CA VAL A 122 -5.13 12.08 8.09
C VAL A 122 -5.96 12.01 6.80
N GLU A 123 -6.40 10.82 6.39
CA GLU A 123 -7.25 10.64 5.21
C GLU A 123 -8.55 11.46 5.31
N LYS A 124 -9.25 11.38 6.45
CA LYS A 124 -10.49 12.14 6.69
C LYS A 124 -10.28 13.66 6.56
N LEU A 125 -9.15 14.17 7.04
CA LEU A 125 -8.81 15.59 6.94
C LEU A 125 -8.55 16.00 5.49
N ILE A 126 -7.80 15.20 4.73
CA ILE A 126 -7.54 15.45 3.30
C ILE A 126 -8.86 15.45 2.52
N TYR A 127 -9.77 14.52 2.81
CA TYR A 127 -11.08 14.48 2.16
C TYR A 127 -11.89 15.75 2.43
N GLN A 128 -11.92 16.20 3.69
CA GLN A 128 -12.60 17.45 4.06
C GLN A 128 -12.00 18.67 3.36
N GLU A 129 -10.68 18.75 3.24
CA GLU A 129 -9.98 19.85 2.56
C GLU A 129 -10.28 19.88 1.06
N LEU A 130 -10.27 18.71 0.42
CA LEU A 130 -10.56 18.55 -1.01
C LEU A 130 -12.07 18.62 -1.33
N GLY A 131 -12.93 18.68 -0.32
CA GLY A 131 -14.39 18.74 -0.48
C GLY A 131 -15.04 17.40 -0.83
N PHE A 132 -14.40 16.28 -0.50
CA PHE A 132 -14.95 14.93 -0.61
C PHE A 132 -15.67 14.51 0.67
N GLU A 133 -16.69 13.66 0.54
CA GLU A 133 -17.29 12.97 1.69
C GLU A 133 -16.37 11.82 2.12
N PRO A 134 -16.03 11.71 3.42
CA PRO A 134 -15.26 10.57 3.94
C PRO A 134 -15.96 9.25 3.64
N LEU A 135 -15.19 8.25 3.24
CA LEU A 135 -15.70 6.90 3.07
C LEU A 135 -15.97 6.25 4.45
N PRO A 136 -17.00 5.38 4.56
CA PRO A 136 -17.21 4.59 5.76
C PRO A 136 -16.08 3.56 5.90
N HIS A 137 -15.45 3.52 7.08
CA HIS A 137 -14.45 2.52 7.47
C HIS A 137 -15.13 1.35 8.19
#